data_AF-A0A920VKM5-F1
#
_entry.id   AF-A0A920VKM5-F1
#
_cell.length_a   1.000
_cell.length_b   1.000
_cell.length_c   1.000
_cell.angle_alpha   90.00
_cell.angle_beta   90.00
_cell.angle_gamma   90.00
#
_symmetry.space_group_name_H-M   'P 1'
#
loop_
_entity.id
_entity.type
_entity.pdbx_description
1 polymer ?
#
loop_
_entity_poly.entity_id
_entity_poly.type
_entity_poly.pdbx_seq_one_letter_code
_entity_poly.pdbx_strand_id
1 'polypeptide(L)'
;MLADNLTRRQYQPPPVTQRKAPFRAQFAMYMQYFDWQWSRGLNPSPLPGTGRTVFTVLFGVLGLLGLYSVFRVDRSMFTYLLTLIVTLSFGLIIYLNFRYGYSLSPEITDRAEHEVRERDYFYVVSFLIWGFLAGIGLSWIWYRLGQVVRNTRPYVSTAPIMLVALLPLFLNWSWASRAEDYAARDWAYDLLMSVEPYGIIFTNGDNDTFPLWYLQEVEGIRSDVTVIVGQYLFTSWYPKQLQELTTPERQRIFDSEILPGLFAAHEKPNETILDLTHEQMDQVGASRLTENLTIPFPGMAVTYPAETVLNRGHQLALSIIHDSIDERPIFFASTGGLMSELGLDRWAVRHGLAVKLEMRSLAESPPEGWVQGTAEFGGVGSILISR
;
A
#
# COMPACT_ATOMS: atom_id res chain seq x y z
N MET A 1 -28.11 8.19 -4.76
CA MET A 1 -28.57 8.90 -3.54
C MET A 1 -27.49 8.84 -2.46
N LEU A 2 -27.50 9.70 -1.44
CA LEU A 2 -26.58 9.64 -0.29
C LEU A 2 -26.51 8.22 0.33
N ALA A 3 -27.65 7.54 0.41
CA ALA A 3 -27.74 6.15 0.84
C ALA A 3 -26.92 5.18 -0.02
N ASP A 4 -26.84 5.37 -1.34
CA ASP A 4 -26.04 4.51 -2.23
C ASP A 4 -24.53 4.74 -2.04
N ASN A 5 -24.12 5.98 -1.74
CA ASN A 5 -22.72 6.30 -1.40
C ASN A 5 -22.35 5.76 -0.01
N LEU A 6 -23.24 5.93 0.98
CA LEU A 6 -23.05 5.41 2.34
C LEU A 6 -23.02 3.88 2.37
N THR A 7 -23.85 3.22 1.56
CA THR A 7 -23.85 1.75 1.40
C THR A 7 -22.80 1.26 0.40
N ARG A 8 -21.96 2.16 -0.14
CA ARG A 8 -20.93 1.88 -1.14
C ARG A 8 -21.46 1.00 -2.28
N ARG A 9 -22.68 1.27 -2.76
CA ARG A 9 -23.37 0.46 -3.78
C ARG A 9 -22.57 0.29 -5.07
N GLN A 10 -21.80 1.32 -5.44
CA GLN A 10 -20.86 1.29 -6.56
C GLN A 10 -19.70 0.29 -6.40
N TYR A 11 -19.39 -0.11 -5.16
CA TYR A 11 -18.35 -1.07 -4.79
C TYR A 11 -18.92 -2.38 -4.25
N GLN A 12 -20.24 -2.60 -4.36
CA GLN A 12 -20.84 -3.79 -3.78
C GLN A 12 -20.27 -5.04 -4.47
N PRO A 13 -19.62 -5.94 -3.71
CA PRO A 13 -19.24 -7.22 -4.27
C PRO A 13 -20.52 -7.96 -4.71
N PRO A 14 -20.42 -8.82 -5.73
CA PRO A 14 -21.52 -9.68 -6.11
C PRO A 14 -21.99 -10.51 -4.89
N PRO A 15 -23.27 -10.90 -4.83
CA PRO A 15 -23.77 -11.78 -3.78
C PRO A 15 -22.85 -12.99 -3.63
N VAL A 16 -22.68 -13.51 -2.40
CA VAL A 16 -21.81 -14.69 -2.15
C VAL A 16 -22.23 -15.93 -2.94
N THR A 17 -23.48 -15.98 -3.41
CA THR A 17 -24.00 -17.01 -4.32
C THR A 17 -23.43 -16.90 -5.73
N GLN A 18 -23.03 -15.70 -6.17
CA GLN A 18 -22.31 -15.45 -7.40
C GLN A 18 -20.81 -15.37 -7.11
N ARG A 19 -20.14 -16.50 -7.33
CA ARG A 19 -18.73 -16.67 -6.99
C ARG A 19 -17.85 -15.93 -7.99
N LYS A 20 -16.88 -15.14 -7.49
CA LYS A 20 -15.90 -14.44 -8.35
C LYS A 20 -14.85 -15.37 -8.94
N ALA A 21 -14.63 -16.52 -8.31
CA ALA A 21 -13.80 -17.60 -8.82
C ALA A 21 -14.36 -18.95 -8.33
N PRO A 22 -14.08 -20.07 -9.02
CA PRO A 22 -14.48 -21.39 -8.56
C PRO A 22 -14.04 -21.64 -7.12
N PHE A 23 -14.88 -22.32 -6.33
CA PHE A 23 -14.55 -22.64 -4.93
C PHE A 23 -13.20 -23.34 -4.78
N ARG A 24 -12.88 -24.24 -5.72
CA ARG A 24 -11.58 -24.93 -5.77
C ARG A 24 -10.39 -23.96 -5.86
N ALA A 25 -10.51 -22.84 -6.58
CA ALA A 25 -9.43 -21.88 -6.75
C ALA A 25 -9.22 -21.08 -5.46
N GLN A 26 -10.31 -20.61 -4.85
CA GLN A 26 -10.23 -19.91 -3.57
C GLN A 26 -9.78 -20.83 -2.42
N PHE A 27 -10.17 -22.11 -2.45
CA PHE A 27 -9.68 -23.11 -1.51
C PHE A 27 -8.19 -23.40 -1.72
N ALA A 28 -7.73 -23.52 -2.97
CA ALA A 28 -6.30 -23.67 -3.27
C ALA A 28 -5.48 -22.49 -2.76
N MET A 29 -6.01 -21.27 -2.86
CA MET A 29 -5.40 -20.08 -2.29
C MET A 29 -5.30 -20.14 -0.76
N TYR A 30 -6.36 -20.56 -0.05
CA TYR A 30 -6.26 -20.80 1.39
C TYR A 30 -5.18 -21.84 1.74
N MET A 31 -5.12 -22.94 0.98
CA MET A 31 -4.12 -24.00 1.19
C MET A 31 -2.70 -23.52 0.90
N GLN A 32 -2.50 -22.66 -0.10
CA GLN A 32 -1.25 -21.97 -0.37
C GLN A 32 -0.81 -21.15 0.85
N TYR A 33 -1.69 -20.31 1.38
CA TYR A 33 -1.37 -19.49 2.56
C TYR A 33 -1.11 -20.33 3.80
N PHE A 34 -1.87 -21.41 3.99
CA PHE A 34 -1.65 -22.37 5.07
C PHE A 34 -0.25 -23.02 4.98
N ASP A 35 0.17 -23.44 3.78
CA ASP A 35 1.49 -23.99 3.50
C ASP A 35 2.63 -22.99 3.76
N TRP A 36 2.38 -21.69 3.60
CA TRP A 36 3.36 -20.63 3.88
C TRP A 36 3.66 -20.49 5.38
N GLN A 37 2.74 -20.89 6.27
CA GLN A 37 2.91 -20.67 7.71
C GLN A 37 4.03 -21.53 8.33
N TRP A 38 4.44 -22.61 7.67
CA TRP A 38 5.27 -23.63 8.33
C TRP A 38 6.73 -23.63 7.89
N SER A 39 7.03 -23.27 6.64
CA SER A 39 8.39 -23.42 6.07
C SER A 39 8.64 -22.64 4.78
N ARG A 40 8.00 -21.48 4.61
CA ARG A 40 8.16 -20.58 3.47
C ARG A 40 9.61 -20.21 3.14
N GLY A 41 10.46 -20.05 4.15
CA GLY A 41 11.88 -19.71 3.94
C GLY A 41 12.70 -20.78 3.22
N LEU A 42 12.23 -22.03 3.14
CA LEU A 42 12.90 -23.08 2.38
C LEU A 42 12.78 -22.91 0.86
N ASN A 43 11.65 -22.36 0.40
CA ASN A 43 11.42 -22.14 -1.02
C ASN A 43 10.38 -21.02 -1.25
N PRO A 44 10.75 -19.93 -1.95
CA PRO A 44 9.88 -18.78 -2.18
C PRO A 44 8.81 -19.03 -3.26
N SER A 45 8.80 -20.19 -3.93
CA SER A 45 7.80 -20.53 -4.95
C SER A 45 6.39 -20.43 -4.38
N PRO A 46 5.47 -19.69 -5.01
CA PRO A 46 4.09 -19.55 -4.54
C PRO A 46 3.35 -20.88 -4.50
N LEU A 47 3.75 -21.87 -5.30
CA LEU A 47 3.08 -23.17 -5.40
C LEU A 47 3.49 -24.13 -4.27
N PRO A 48 2.56 -24.98 -3.79
CA PRO A 48 2.90 -26.11 -2.94
C PRO A 48 3.67 -27.17 -3.75
N GLY A 49 4.51 -27.99 -3.11
CA GLY A 49 5.16 -29.16 -3.75
C GLY A 49 6.68 -29.21 -3.70
N THR A 50 7.28 -28.72 -2.63
CA THR A 50 8.74 -28.79 -2.39
C THR A 50 9.01 -29.48 -1.04
N GLY A 51 10.23 -29.40 -0.50
CA GLY A 51 10.52 -29.85 0.88
C GLY A 51 9.60 -29.26 1.95
N ARG A 52 8.90 -28.16 1.62
CA ARG A 52 7.88 -27.50 2.45
C ARG A 52 6.68 -28.39 2.80
N THR A 53 6.27 -29.25 1.87
CA THR A 53 5.07 -30.09 2.03
C THR A 53 5.18 -31.02 3.23
N VAL A 54 6.39 -31.49 3.57
CA VAL A 54 6.62 -32.33 4.76
C VAL A 54 6.23 -31.59 6.04
N PHE A 55 6.62 -30.33 6.18
CA PHE A 55 6.29 -29.50 7.34
C PHE A 55 4.81 -29.13 7.35
N THR A 56 4.24 -28.80 6.20
CA THR A 56 2.79 -28.52 6.09
C THR A 56 1.95 -29.73 6.50
N VAL A 57 2.33 -30.94 6.10
CA VAL A 57 1.66 -32.17 6.54
C VAL A 57 1.91 -32.42 8.03
N LEU A 58 3.13 -32.25 8.53
CA LEU A 58 3.45 -32.40 9.95
C LEU A 58 2.57 -31.51 10.83
N PHE A 59 2.53 -30.21 10.56
CA PHE A 59 1.72 -29.26 11.34
C PHE A 59 0.22 -29.38 11.07
N GLY A 60 -0.18 -29.83 9.89
CA GLY A 60 -1.55 -30.25 9.60
C GLY A 60 -1.99 -31.42 10.50
N VAL A 61 -1.19 -32.48 10.57
CA VAL A 61 -1.46 -33.65 11.40
C VAL A 61 -1.43 -33.29 12.89
N LEU A 62 -0.46 -32.48 13.34
CA LEU A 62 -0.42 -32.00 14.73
C LEU A 62 -1.69 -31.21 15.09
N GLY A 63 -2.18 -30.34 14.19
CA GLY A 63 -3.44 -29.62 14.40
C GLY A 63 -4.64 -30.55 14.55
N LEU A 64 -4.73 -31.57 13.70
CA LEU A 64 -5.79 -32.59 13.78
C LEU A 64 -5.68 -33.43 15.07
N LEU A 65 -4.48 -33.79 15.50
CA LEU A 65 -4.24 -34.48 16.77
C LEU A 65 -4.62 -33.59 17.97
N GLY A 66 -4.33 -32.30 17.89
CA GLY A 66 -4.77 -31.31 18.86
C GLY A 66 -6.28 -31.28 18.98
N LEU A 67 -6.97 -31.16 17.85
CA LEU A 67 -8.43 -31.16 17.80
C LEU A 67 -9.03 -32.47 18.35
N TYR A 68 -8.45 -33.61 17.99
CA TYR A 68 -8.82 -34.92 18.53
C TYR A 68 -8.62 -34.99 20.06
N SER A 69 -7.50 -34.47 20.56
CA SER A 69 -7.22 -34.48 22.00
C SER A 69 -8.23 -33.63 22.78
N VAL A 70 -8.61 -32.45 22.27
CA VAL A 70 -9.66 -31.61 22.87
C VAL A 70 -11.00 -32.35 22.85
N PHE A 71 -11.37 -33.00 21.75
CA PHE A 71 -12.59 -33.82 21.68
C PHE A 71 -12.65 -34.94 22.72
N ARG A 72 -11.50 -35.52 23.06
CA ARG A 72 -11.40 -36.59 24.07
C ARG A 72 -11.52 -36.07 25.49
N VAL A 73 -11.15 -34.81 25.74
CA VAL A 73 -11.10 -34.20 27.08
C VAL A 73 -12.36 -33.38 27.37
N ASP A 74 -12.76 -32.49 26.46
CA ASP A 74 -13.87 -31.56 26.64
C ASP A 74 -14.63 -31.32 25.33
N ARG A 75 -15.88 -31.81 25.28
CA ARG A 75 -16.77 -31.69 24.11
C ARG A 75 -17.27 -30.27 23.88
N SER A 76 -17.42 -29.47 24.93
CA SER A 76 -17.84 -28.07 24.84
C SER A 76 -16.71 -27.25 24.24
N MET A 77 -15.49 -27.40 24.76
CA MET A 77 -14.31 -26.74 24.20
C MET A 77 -14.03 -27.18 22.76
N PHE A 78 -14.20 -28.47 22.45
CA PHE A 78 -14.10 -28.97 21.08
C PHE A 78 -15.11 -28.28 20.15
N THR A 79 -16.37 -28.18 20.57
CA THR A 79 -17.43 -27.56 19.75
C THR A 79 -17.13 -26.09 19.51
N TYR A 80 -16.64 -25.38 20.53
CA TYR A 80 -16.19 -24.00 20.40
C TYR A 80 -15.04 -23.85 19.40
N LEU A 81 -13.95 -24.61 19.57
CA LEU A 81 -12.80 -24.55 18.67
C LEU A 81 -13.14 -24.97 17.24
N LEU A 82 -13.94 -26.02 17.08
CA LEU A 82 -14.41 -26.47 15.77
C LEU A 82 -15.23 -25.37 15.07
N THR A 83 -16.12 -24.71 15.80
CA THR A 83 -16.92 -23.59 15.26
C THR A 83 -16.01 -22.45 14.81
N LEU A 84 -15.00 -22.08 15.60
CA LEU A 84 -14.04 -21.05 15.22
C LEU A 84 -13.23 -21.44 13.98
N ILE A 85 -12.73 -22.67 13.91
CA ILE A 85 -11.93 -23.14 12.76
C ILE A 85 -12.78 -23.15 11.49
N VAL A 86 -14.01 -23.67 11.57
CA VAL A 86 -14.91 -23.73 10.42
C VAL A 86 -15.26 -22.32 9.95
N THR A 87 -15.60 -21.40 10.86
CA THR A 87 -16.01 -20.03 10.49
C THR A 87 -14.83 -19.18 10.01
N LEU A 88 -13.69 -19.21 10.72
CA LEU A 88 -12.52 -18.38 10.43
C LEU A 88 -11.61 -18.96 9.35
N SER A 89 -11.85 -20.19 8.89
CA SER A 89 -11.13 -20.79 7.76
C SER A 89 -12.07 -20.92 6.55
N PHE A 90 -12.92 -21.96 6.56
CA PHE A 90 -13.81 -22.26 5.42
C PHE A 90 -14.92 -21.22 5.24
N GLY A 91 -15.47 -20.70 6.34
CA GLY A 91 -16.48 -19.64 6.31
C GLY A 91 -15.95 -18.37 5.65
N LEU A 92 -14.71 -17.98 5.94
CA LEU A 92 -14.07 -16.83 5.29
C LEU A 92 -13.85 -17.04 3.78
N ILE A 93 -13.56 -18.25 3.31
CA ILE A 93 -13.49 -18.54 1.86
C ILE A 93 -14.83 -18.25 1.18
N ILE A 94 -15.94 -18.60 1.84
CA ILE A 94 -17.29 -18.35 1.31
C ILE A 94 -17.60 -16.84 1.37
N TYR A 95 -17.38 -16.22 2.53
CA TYR A 95 -17.74 -14.83 2.80
C TYR A 95 -16.93 -13.83 1.97
N LEU A 96 -15.61 -14.00 1.92
CA LEU A 96 -14.72 -13.05 1.23
C LEU A 96 -14.85 -13.15 -0.30
N ASN A 97 -15.21 -14.35 -0.81
CA ASN A 97 -15.49 -14.60 -2.23
C ASN A 97 -14.45 -13.97 -3.16
N PHE A 98 -13.17 -14.24 -2.90
CA PHE A 98 -12.06 -13.65 -3.65
C PHE A 98 -12.04 -14.06 -5.13
N ARG A 99 -11.41 -13.23 -5.96
CA ARG A 99 -11.01 -13.56 -7.32
C ARG A 99 -9.95 -14.67 -7.33
N TYR A 100 -9.41 -15.01 -8.49
CA TYR A 100 -8.26 -15.92 -8.55
C TYR A 100 -7.10 -15.34 -7.72
N GLY A 101 -6.36 -16.22 -7.03
CA GLY A 101 -5.22 -15.80 -6.21
C GLY A 101 -4.17 -15.09 -7.06
N TYR A 102 -3.43 -14.14 -6.48
CA TYR A 102 -2.49 -13.30 -7.23
C TYR A 102 -1.40 -14.12 -7.95
N SER A 103 -0.86 -15.15 -7.29
CA SER A 103 0.18 -16.03 -7.83
C SER A 103 -0.30 -17.42 -8.29
N LEU A 104 -1.60 -17.68 -8.23
CA LEU A 104 -2.20 -18.95 -8.66
C LEU A 104 -2.94 -18.75 -9.99
N SER A 105 -3.24 -19.85 -10.68
CA SER A 105 -3.93 -19.85 -11.98
C SER A 105 -3.25 -18.99 -13.06
N PRO A 106 -1.95 -19.20 -13.36
CA PRO A 106 -1.23 -18.43 -14.37
C PRO A 106 -1.80 -18.59 -15.79
N GLU A 107 -2.61 -19.60 -16.04
CA GLU A 107 -3.36 -19.80 -17.28
C GLU A 107 -4.40 -18.70 -17.56
N ILE A 108 -4.82 -17.96 -16.53
CA ILE A 108 -5.74 -16.82 -16.65
C ILE A 108 -4.90 -15.56 -16.85
N THR A 109 -4.88 -15.05 -18.08
CA THR A 109 -4.03 -13.92 -18.46
C THR A 109 -4.63 -12.56 -18.13
N ASP A 110 -5.95 -12.48 -17.94
CA ASP A 110 -6.63 -11.24 -17.57
C ASP A 110 -6.38 -10.91 -16.09
N ARG A 111 -5.59 -9.87 -15.83
CA ARG A 111 -5.26 -9.40 -14.48
C ARG A 111 -6.49 -8.92 -13.70
N ALA A 112 -7.55 -8.49 -14.37
CA ALA A 112 -8.80 -8.11 -13.71
C ALA A 112 -9.45 -9.31 -13.02
N GLU A 113 -9.19 -10.53 -13.47
CA GLU A 113 -9.72 -11.76 -12.87
C GLU A 113 -8.92 -12.24 -11.65
N HIS A 114 -7.81 -11.58 -11.32
CA HIS A 114 -7.00 -11.89 -10.13
C HIS A 114 -7.19 -10.86 -9.02
N GLU A 115 -6.87 -11.27 -7.80
CA GLU A 115 -6.60 -10.32 -6.73
C GLU A 115 -5.32 -9.53 -7.03
N VAL A 116 -5.29 -8.25 -6.65
CA VAL A 116 -4.17 -7.33 -6.96
C VAL A 116 -2.89 -7.66 -6.19
N ARG A 117 -2.99 -8.47 -5.14
CA ARG A 117 -1.89 -8.96 -4.30
C ARG A 117 -2.36 -10.15 -3.48
N GLU A 118 -1.42 -10.81 -2.81
CA GLU A 118 -1.73 -11.87 -1.86
C GLU A 118 -2.56 -11.36 -0.68
N ARG A 119 -3.47 -12.22 -0.20
CA ARG A 119 -4.52 -11.92 0.78
C ARG A 119 -4.51 -12.87 1.98
N ASP A 120 -3.35 -13.44 2.29
CA ASP A 120 -3.09 -14.29 3.46
C ASP A 120 -3.46 -13.61 4.79
N TYR A 121 -3.29 -12.28 4.89
CA TYR A 121 -3.61 -11.50 6.08
C TYR A 121 -5.08 -11.61 6.54
N PHE A 122 -6.02 -11.92 5.65
CA PHE A 122 -7.42 -12.17 6.06
C PHE A 122 -7.60 -13.49 6.83
N TYR A 123 -6.67 -14.42 6.69
CA TYR A 123 -6.70 -15.74 7.32
C TYR A 123 -5.76 -15.86 8.51
N VAL A 124 -5.09 -14.79 8.94
CA VAL A 124 -4.13 -14.82 10.08
C VAL A 124 -4.73 -15.47 11.32
N VAL A 125 -5.99 -15.17 11.66
CA VAL A 125 -6.64 -15.75 12.84
C VAL A 125 -6.85 -17.27 12.68
N SER A 126 -7.15 -17.75 11.47
CA SER A 126 -7.21 -19.19 11.17
C SER A 126 -5.87 -19.88 11.47
N PHE A 127 -4.76 -19.28 11.02
CA PHE A 127 -3.42 -19.82 11.21
C PHE A 127 -2.98 -19.81 12.68
N LEU A 128 -3.33 -18.76 13.43
CA LEU A 128 -3.07 -18.69 14.87
C LEU A 128 -3.82 -19.81 15.62
N ILE A 129 -5.11 -20.01 15.33
CA ILE A 129 -5.90 -21.09 15.95
C ILE A 129 -5.30 -22.46 15.59
N TRP A 130 -4.89 -22.66 14.35
CA TRP A 130 -4.25 -23.90 13.93
C TRP A 130 -2.90 -24.12 14.62
N GLY A 131 -2.10 -23.07 14.80
CA GLY A 131 -0.85 -23.11 15.56
C GLY A 131 -1.08 -23.54 17.01
N PHE A 132 -2.12 -23.01 17.68
CA PHE A 132 -2.50 -23.46 19.01
C PHE A 132 -2.88 -24.94 19.03
N LEU A 133 -3.70 -25.40 18.08
CA LEU A 133 -4.04 -26.82 17.97
C LEU A 133 -2.81 -27.70 17.73
N ALA A 134 -1.89 -27.27 16.86
CA ALA A 134 -0.65 -28.01 16.63
C ALA A 134 0.19 -28.13 17.91
N GLY A 135 0.25 -27.07 18.72
CA GLY A 135 0.88 -27.10 20.04
C GLY A 135 0.20 -28.07 21.02
N ILE A 136 -1.13 -28.10 21.04
CA ILE A 136 -1.90 -29.09 21.83
C ILE A 136 -1.62 -30.51 21.33
N GLY A 137 -1.61 -30.74 20.01
CA GLY A 137 -1.32 -32.04 19.42
C GLY A 137 0.09 -32.53 19.74
N LEU A 138 1.08 -31.64 19.67
CA LEU A 138 2.46 -31.93 20.08
C LEU A 138 2.55 -32.25 21.58
N SER A 139 1.82 -31.51 22.41
CA SER A 139 1.73 -31.77 23.86
C SER A 139 1.10 -33.13 24.16
N TRP A 140 0.08 -33.51 23.39
CA TRP A 140 -0.54 -34.83 23.49
C TRP A 140 0.44 -35.95 23.11
N ILE A 141 1.21 -35.79 22.04
CA ILE A 141 2.27 -36.75 21.67
C ILE A 141 3.32 -36.85 22.79
N TRP A 142 3.83 -35.72 23.29
CA TRP A 142 4.79 -35.69 24.39
C TRP A 142 4.28 -36.43 25.63
N TYR A 143 3.02 -36.18 26.00
CA TYR A 143 2.37 -36.87 27.11
C TYR A 143 2.33 -38.39 26.89
N ARG A 144 1.92 -38.84 25.69
CA ARG A 144 1.86 -40.27 25.34
C ARG A 144 3.24 -40.93 25.32
N LEU A 145 4.26 -40.25 24.83
CA LEU A 145 5.64 -40.74 24.88
C LEU A 145 6.12 -40.93 26.32
N GLY A 146 5.82 -39.97 27.20
CA GLY A 146 6.15 -40.06 28.62
C GLY A 146 5.50 -41.27 29.33
N GLN A 147 4.35 -41.76 28.84
CA GLN A 147 3.71 -42.96 29.38
C GLN A 147 4.38 -44.27 28.96
N VAL A 148 5.06 -44.30 27.81
CA VAL A 148 5.63 -45.53 27.24
C VAL A 148 7.13 -45.66 27.57
N VAL A 149 7.82 -44.54 27.75
CA VAL A 149 9.27 -44.51 28.05
C VAL A 149 9.53 -44.98 29.48
N ARG A 150 10.36 -46.03 29.62
CA ARG A 150 10.82 -46.54 30.92
C ARG A 150 12.04 -45.74 31.39
N ASN A 151 11.79 -44.65 32.11
CA ASN A 151 12.80 -43.77 32.70
C ASN A 151 12.32 -43.29 34.08
N THR A 152 13.23 -42.87 34.97
CA THR A 152 12.90 -42.27 36.28
C THR A 152 12.24 -40.89 36.14
N ARG A 153 12.51 -40.16 35.05
CA ARG A 153 11.89 -38.87 34.72
C ARG A 153 11.41 -38.85 33.26
N PRO A 154 10.39 -39.63 32.89
CA PRO A 154 10.05 -39.88 31.49
C PRO A 154 9.66 -38.60 30.75
N TYR A 155 8.86 -37.72 31.34
CA TYR A 155 8.45 -36.45 30.73
C TYR A 155 9.61 -35.46 30.52
N VAL A 156 10.63 -35.48 31.39
CA VAL A 156 11.84 -34.68 31.20
C VAL A 156 12.67 -35.25 30.05
N SER A 157 12.82 -36.58 30.00
CA SER A 157 13.59 -37.24 28.94
C SER A 157 12.95 -37.11 27.55
N THR A 158 11.62 -36.98 27.47
CA THR A 158 10.90 -36.81 26.20
C THR A 158 10.66 -35.35 25.83
N ALA A 159 10.94 -34.39 26.72
CA ALA A 159 10.76 -32.96 26.47
C ALA A 159 11.44 -32.42 25.21
N PRO A 160 12.59 -32.94 24.72
CA PRO A 160 13.20 -32.47 23.47
C PRO A 160 12.28 -32.53 22.24
N ILE A 161 11.24 -33.37 22.24
CA ILE A 161 10.25 -33.36 21.15
C ILE A 161 9.54 -32.01 20.99
N MET A 162 9.47 -31.20 22.05
CA MET A 162 8.86 -29.86 22.00
C MET A 162 9.64 -28.90 21.11
N LEU A 163 10.91 -29.18 20.80
CA LEU A 163 11.69 -28.38 19.85
C LEU A 163 11.07 -28.38 18.44
N VAL A 164 10.21 -29.35 18.12
CA VAL A 164 9.40 -29.34 16.88
C VAL A 164 8.57 -28.06 16.76
N ALA A 165 8.09 -27.48 17.86
CA ALA A 165 7.32 -26.24 17.84
C ALA A 165 8.15 -25.02 17.36
N LEU A 166 9.48 -25.09 17.44
CA LEU A 166 10.38 -24.03 16.97
C LEU A 166 10.70 -24.14 15.48
N LEU A 167 10.32 -25.22 14.80
CA LEU A 167 10.61 -25.39 13.38
C LEU A 167 10.08 -24.23 12.52
N PRO A 168 8.82 -23.76 12.64
CA PRO A 168 8.32 -22.68 11.81
C PRO A 168 9.06 -21.36 12.04
N LEU A 169 9.59 -21.13 13.25
CA LEU A 169 10.40 -19.94 13.55
C LEU A 169 11.67 -19.92 12.70
N PHE A 170 12.43 -21.02 12.70
CA PHE A 170 13.69 -21.11 11.94
C PHE A 170 13.46 -21.26 10.44
N LEU A 171 12.48 -22.07 10.04
CA LEU A 171 12.19 -22.35 8.62
C LEU A 171 11.54 -21.17 7.90
N ASN A 172 10.98 -20.19 8.62
CA ASN A 172 10.47 -18.95 8.05
C ASN A 172 11.34 -17.73 8.33
N TRP A 173 12.40 -17.83 9.14
CA TRP A 173 13.16 -16.66 9.60
C TRP A 173 13.66 -15.78 8.45
N SER A 174 14.27 -16.39 7.43
CA SER A 174 14.79 -15.68 6.26
C SER A 174 13.69 -14.99 5.45
N TRP A 175 12.49 -15.57 5.38
CA TRP A 175 11.35 -14.99 4.66
C TRP A 175 10.63 -13.90 5.47
N ALA A 176 10.59 -14.06 6.80
CA ALA A 176 9.96 -13.11 7.70
C ALA A 176 10.86 -11.89 7.97
N SER A 177 12.18 -12.06 7.89
CA SER A 177 13.12 -10.96 8.05
C SER A 177 12.90 -9.90 6.98
N ARG A 178 12.74 -8.65 7.43
CA ARG A 178 12.70 -7.45 6.59
C ARG A 178 13.93 -6.57 6.80
N ALA A 179 14.98 -7.12 7.41
CA ALA A 179 16.18 -6.36 7.79
C ALA A 179 16.90 -5.72 6.59
N GLU A 180 16.75 -6.29 5.40
CA GLU A 180 17.37 -5.80 4.16
C GLU A 180 16.33 -5.29 3.14
N ASP A 181 15.08 -5.08 3.58
CA ASP A 181 14.00 -4.57 2.72
C ASP A 181 13.99 -3.04 2.73
N TYR A 182 14.87 -2.45 1.92
CA TYR A 182 15.01 -0.99 1.78
C TYR A 182 14.15 -0.40 0.66
N ALA A 183 13.37 -1.22 -0.06
CA ALA A 183 12.71 -0.81 -1.29
C ALA A 183 11.83 0.43 -1.13
N ALA A 184 11.01 0.48 -0.07
CA ALA A 184 10.14 1.63 0.20
C ALA A 184 10.94 2.89 0.57
N ARG A 185 12.01 2.73 1.36
CA ARG A 185 12.88 3.82 1.81
C ARG A 185 13.67 4.40 0.65
N ASP A 186 14.31 3.54 -0.15
CA ASP A 186 15.16 3.95 -1.28
C ASP A 186 14.32 4.57 -2.40
N TRP A 187 13.15 4.01 -2.69
CA TRP A 187 12.20 4.63 -3.62
C TRP A 187 11.77 6.03 -3.18
N ALA A 188 11.48 6.21 -1.88
CA ALA A 188 11.12 7.51 -1.34
C ALA A 188 12.28 8.51 -1.39
N TYR A 189 13.50 8.01 -1.15
CA TYR A 189 14.71 8.81 -1.23
C TYR A 189 14.89 9.33 -2.64
N ASP A 190 14.88 8.43 -3.63
CA ASP A 190 15.00 8.78 -5.05
C ASP A 190 13.87 9.71 -5.52
N LEU A 191 12.63 9.51 -5.01
CA LEU A 191 11.50 10.38 -5.31
C LEU A 191 11.72 11.79 -4.74
N LEU A 192 12.15 11.94 -3.48
CA LEU A 192 12.46 13.26 -2.91
C LEU A 192 13.63 13.91 -3.62
N MET A 193 14.69 13.17 -3.95
CA MET A 193 15.85 13.69 -4.69
C MET A 193 15.50 14.16 -6.11
N SER A 194 14.37 13.71 -6.65
CA SER A 194 13.85 14.14 -7.95
C SER A 194 13.10 15.50 -7.90
N VAL A 195 12.75 15.97 -6.71
CA VAL A 195 11.99 17.22 -6.51
C VAL A 195 12.97 18.37 -6.28
N GLU A 196 12.74 19.51 -6.93
CA GLU A 196 13.54 20.73 -6.73
C GLU A 196 13.38 21.32 -5.30
N PRO A 197 14.32 22.16 -4.82
CA PRO A 197 14.23 22.75 -3.50
C PRO A 197 12.91 23.48 -3.27
N TYR A 198 12.33 23.30 -2.07
CA TYR A 198 11.04 23.89 -1.65
C TYR A 198 9.81 23.49 -2.49
N GLY A 199 9.97 22.55 -3.42
CA GLY A 199 8.91 22.06 -4.28
C GLY A 199 7.75 21.44 -3.50
N ILE A 200 6.58 21.41 -4.14
CA ILE A 200 5.38 20.75 -3.64
C ILE A 200 5.21 19.44 -4.39
N ILE A 201 5.04 18.32 -3.71
CA ILE A 201 4.72 17.03 -4.32
C ILE A 201 3.37 16.51 -3.86
N PHE A 202 2.46 16.28 -4.80
CA PHE A 202 1.19 15.61 -4.55
C PHE A 202 1.34 14.09 -4.64
N THR A 203 0.92 13.38 -3.59
CA THR A 203 0.98 11.90 -3.48
C THR A 203 -0.39 11.27 -3.68
N ASN A 204 -0.42 10.00 -4.10
CA ASN A 204 -1.66 9.27 -4.40
C ASN A 204 -1.99 8.18 -3.37
N GLY A 205 -1.85 8.52 -2.09
CA GLY A 205 -2.23 7.68 -0.95
C GLY A 205 -1.04 7.18 -0.14
N ASP A 206 -1.32 6.20 0.71
CA ASP A 206 -0.45 5.78 1.81
C ASP A 206 0.90 5.22 1.35
N ASN A 207 0.92 4.44 0.26
CA ASN A 207 2.14 3.81 -0.25
C ASN A 207 3.16 4.85 -0.76
N ASP A 208 2.67 5.96 -1.31
CA ASP A 208 3.52 7.04 -1.78
C ASP A 208 3.94 7.93 -0.61
N THR A 209 3.02 8.17 0.34
CA THR A 209 3.18 9.21 1.37
C THR A 209 4.02 8.75 2.54
N PHE A 210 3.71 7.59 3.13
CA PHE A 210 4.32 7.20 4.41
C PHE A 210 5.85 7.03 4.33
N PRO A 211 6.40 6.46 3.23
CA PRO A 211 7.85 6.43 3.07
C PRO A 211 8.48 7.82 2.98
N LEU A 212 7.84 8.79 2.31
CA LEU A 212 8.33 10.17 2.23
C LEU A 212 8.32 10.86 3.59
N TRP A 213 7.23 10.73 4.34
CA TRP A 213 7.15 11.27 5.71
C TRP A 213 8.15 10.62 6.66
N TYR A 214 8.41 9.32 6.52
CA TYR A 214 9.46 8.66 7.28
C TYR A 214 10.82 9.33 7.04
N LEU A 215 11.19 9.55 5.78
CA LEU A 215 12.45 10.22 5.45
C LEU A 215 12.50 11.65 5.99
N GLN A 216 11.41 12.41 5.92
CA GLN A 216 11.40 13.80 6.38
C GLN A 216 11.39 13.94 7.91
N GLU A 217 10.55 13.16 8.60
CA GLU A 217 10.30 13.32 10.04
C GLU A 217 11.24 12.48 10.91
N VAL A 218 11.76 11.35 10.40
CA VAL A 218 12.66 10.46 11.15
C VAL A 218 14.11 10.64 10.70
N GLU A 219 14.36 10.68 9.39
CA GLU A 219 15.73 10.78 8.87
C GLU A 219 16.17 12.22 8.55
N GLY A 220 15.24 13.19 8.57
CA GLY A 220 15.53 14.60 8.30
C GLY A 220 15.86 14.92 6.83
N ILE A 221 15.58 14.01 5.90
CA ILE A 221 15.96 14.13 4.50
C ILE A 221 14.92 14.93 3.73
N ARG A 222 15.37 15.96 2.98
CA ARG A 222 14.53 16.79 2.09
C ARG A 222 13.27 17.32 2.77
N SER A 223 13.41 17.75 4.02
CA SER A 223 12.30 18.29 4.82
C SER A 223 11.79 19.64 4.29
N ASP A 224 12.50 20.26 3.35
CA ASP A 224 12.11 21.46 2.62
C ASP A 224 10.94 21.24 1.64
N VAL A 225 10.79 20.02 1.13
CA VAL A 225 9.74 19.64 0.17
C VAL A 225 8.39 19.50 0.88
N THR A 226 7.36 20.12 0.34
CA THR A 226 6.00 19.99 0.88
C THR A 226 5.31 18.76 0.29
N VAL A 227 5.15 17.70 1.09
CA VAL A 227 4.45 16.46 0.68
C VAL A 227 2.95 16.57 0.98
N ILE A 228 2.13 16.60 -0.07
CA ILE A 228 0.66 16.76 0.02
C ILE A 228 -0.06 15.45 -0.30
N VAL A 229 -0.83 14.96 0.66
CA VAL A 229 -1.75 13.84 0.48
C VAL A 229 -3.02 14.35 -0.17
N GLY A 230 -3.21 14.11 -1.47
CA GLY A 230 -4.38 14.59 -2.21
C GLY A 230 -5.71 14.17 -1.57
N GLN A 231 -5.76 12.96 -1.00
CA GLN A 231 -6.94 12.42 -0.33
C GLN A 231 -7.28 13.12 1.00
N TYR A 232 -6.34 13.84 1.62
CA TYR A 232 -6.59 14.55 2.88
C TYR A 232 -7.06 15.99 2.66
N LEU A 233 -6.96 16.52 1.44
CA LEU A 233 -7.53 17.84 1.08
C LEU A 233 -9.06 17.88 1.27
N PHE A 234 -9.72 16.72 1.31
CA PHE A 234 -11.15 16.61 1.63
C PHE A 234 -11.48 16.90 3.10
N THR A 235 -10.50 16.88 3.99
CA THR A 235 -10.70 17.18 5.41
C THR A 235 -10.71 18.69 5.66
N SER A 236 -11.32 19.11 6.78
CA SER A 236 -11.34 20.54 7.17
C SER A 236 -10.03 21.01 7.81
N TRP A 237 -9.26 20.10 8.40
CA TRP A 237 -8.06 20.43 9.17
C TRP A 237 -6.78 20.42 8.32
N TYR A 238 -6.67 19.52 7.34
CA TYR A 238 -5.41 19.29 6.63
C TYR A 238 -4.95 20.49 5.78
N PRO A 239 -5.81 21.16 4.99
CA PRO A 239 -5.40 22.35 4.23
C PRO A 239 -4.91 23.49 5.15
N LYS A 240 -5.55 23.66 6.31
CA LYS A 240 -5.14 24.65 7.32
C LYS A 240 -3.79 24.31 7.93
N GLN A 241 -3.56 23.02 8.22
CA GLN A 241 -2.26 22.55 8.70
C GLN A 241 -1.16 22.78 7.65
N LEU A 242 -1.43 22.48 6.37
CA LEU A 242 -0.47 22.73 5.29
C LEU A 242 -0.13 24.21 5.23
N GLN A 243 -1.12 25.10 5.22
CA GLN A 243 -0.91 26.55 5.25
C GLN A 243 -0.04 26.97 6.44
N GLU A 244 -0.34 26.49 7.65
CA GLU A 244 0.43 26.82 8.85
C GLU A 244 1.88 26.30 8.80
N LEU A 245 2.13 25.13 8.20
CA LEU A 245 3.47 24.54 8.11
C LEU A 245 4.34 25.19 7.04
N THR A 246 3.73 25.81 6.04
CA THR A 246 4.43 26.41 4.91
C THR A 246 4.60 27.92 4.99
N THR A 247 4.21 28.56 6.10
CA THR A 247 4.51 29.98 6.29
C THR A 247 6.03 30.21 6.24
N PRO A 248 6.49 31.40 5.83
CA PRO A 248 7.93 31.68 5.69
C PRO A 248 8.74 31.42 6.97
N GLU A 249 8.14 31.61 8.14
CA GLU A 249 8.77 31.38 9.43
C GLU A 249 8.94 29.88 9.72
N ARG A 250 7.99 29.05 9.28
CA ARG A 250 7.94 27.61 9.58
C ARG A 250 8.46 26.73 8.46
N GLN A 251 8.55 27.25 7.24
CA GLN A 251 9.14 26.58 6.10
C GLN A 251 10.55 26.11 6.44
N ARG A 252 10.74 24.78 6.41
CA ARG A 252 12.02 24.12 6.68
C ARG A 252 13.00 24.45 5.55
N ILE A 253 14.28 24.53 5.91
CA ILE A 253 15.36 25.01 5.04
C ILE A 253 15.86 23.87 4.16
N PHE A 254 16.08 24.15 2.88
CA PHE A 254 16.78 23.23 1.98
C PHE A 254 18.26 23.15 2.35
N ASP A 255 18.73 21.94 2.61
CA ASP A 255 20.15 21.68 2.85
C ASP A 255 20.87 21.46 1.52
N SER A 256 21.67 22.45 1.11
CA SER A 256 22.44 22.42 -0.13
C SER A 256 23.53 21.33 -0.16
N GLU A 257 23.89 20.75 0.99
CA GLU A 257 24.86 19.65 1.07
C GLU A 257 24.28 18.31 0.61
N ILE A 258 22.94 18.15 0.63
CA ILE A 258 22.28 16.86 0.33
C ILE A 258 22.38 16.50 -1.16
N LEU A 259 22.58 17.47 -2.06
CA LEU A 259 22.74 17.25 -3.51
C LEU A 259 23.62 18.36 -4.15
N PRO A 260 24.94 18.36 -3.90
CA PRO A 260 25.80 19.46 -4.32
C PRO A 260 25.84 19.56 -5.85
N GLY A 261 25.37 20.69 -6.36
CA GLY A 261 25.38 21.01 -7.79
C GLY A 261 24.27 20.39 -8.64
N LEU A 262 23.33 19.63 -8.05
CA LEU A 262 22.18 19.12 -8.81
C LEU A 262 21.12 20.21 -9.04
N PHE A 263 20.86 21.03 -8.03
CA PHE A 263 19.90 22.12 -8.12
C PHE A 263 20.60 23.47 -8.08
N ALA A 264 20.09 24.41 -8.90
CA ALA A 264 20.47 25.81 -8.78
C ALA A 264 20.05 26.37 -7.42
N ALA A 265 20.67 27.47 -6.99
CA ALA A 265 20.23 28.18 -5.79
C ALA A 265 18.75 28.57 -5.95
N HIS A 266 17.90 28.08 -5.05
CA HIS A 266 16.50 28.45 -4.95
C HIS A 266 16.33 29.34 -3.72
N GLU A 267 15.60 30.43 -3.88
CA GLU A 267 15.25 31.29 -2.76
C GLU A 267 14.21 30.60 -1.88
N LYS A 268 14.28 30.86 -0.58
CA LYS A 268 13.26 30.38 0.35
C LYS A 268 11.93 31.07 0.00
N PRO A 269 10.82 30.32 -0.11
CA PRO A 269 9.52 30.91 -0.37
C PRO A 269 9.13 31.95 0.69
N ASN A 270 8.55 33.04 0.22
CA ASN A 270 8.10 34.16 1.05
C ASN A 270 6.59 34.12 1.30
N GLU A 271 5.87 33.19 0.65
CA GLU A 271 4.46 32.96 0.89
C GLU A 271 4.18 31.50 1.31
N THR A 272 3.03 31.34 1.96
CA THR A 272 2.48 30.03 2.26
C THR A 272 1.85 29.43 1.00
N ILE A 273 1.67 28.12 0.94
CA ILE A 273 1.19 27.44 -0.27
C ILE A 273 -0.28 27.70 -0.65
N LEU A 274 -1.00 28.52 0.12
CA LEU A 274 -2.44 28.71 -0.04
C LEU A 274 -2.85 30.08 0.49
N ASP A 275 -3.41 30.94 -0.36
CA ASP A 275 -3.92 32.27 0.00
C ASP A 275 -5.45 32.24 0.24
N LEU A 276 -5.87 31.33 1.12
CA LEU A 276 -7.26 31.26 1.58
C LEU A 276 -7.32 31.40 3.10
N THR A 277 -8.27 32.19 3.59
CA THR A 277 -8.58 32.20 5.01
C THR A 277 -9.16 30.85 5.45
N HIS A 278 -9.06 30.53 6.74
CA HIS A 278 -9.67 29.31 7.30
C HIS A 278 -11.18 29.22 7.04
N GLU A 279 -11.90 30.36 7.03
CA GLU A 279 -13.34 30.42 6.73
C GLU A 279 -13.62 30.10 5.27
N GLN A 280 -12.85 30.67 4.33
CA GLN A 280 -12.97 30.35 2.91
C GLN A 280 -12.66 28.87 2.65
N MET A 281 -11.62 28.34 3.27
CA MET A 281 -11.31 26.90 3.20
C MET A 281 -12.46 26.04 3.70
N ASP A 282 -13.16 26.40 4.77
CA ASP A 282 -14.30 25.63 5.28
C ASP A 282 -15.51 25.68 4.34
N GLN A 283 -15.63 26.75 3.56
CA GLN A 283 -16.71 26.92 2.58
C GLN A 283 -16.46 26.16 1.26
N VAL A 284 -15.24 25.70 0.99
CA VAL A 284 -14.93 24.91 -0.22
C VAL A 284 -15.68 23.58 -0.19
N GLY A 285 -16.76 23.49 -0.96
CA GLY A 285 -17.56 22.29 -1.17
C GLY A 285 -17.40 21.74 -2.58
N ALA A 286 -17.92 20.53 -2.82
CA ALA A 286 -18.02 20.03 -4.19
C ALA A 286 -18.99 20.91 -4.99
N SER A 287 -18.54 21.40 -6.14
CA SER A 287 -19.33 22.26 -7.02
C SER A 287 -19.34 21.69 -8.44
N ARG A 288 -20.43 21.94 -9.15
CA ARG A 288 -20.55 21.72 -10.58
C ARG A 288 -20.48 23.08 -11.25
N LEU A 289 -19.57 23.25 -12.19
CA LEU A 289 -19.39 24.52 -12.88
C LEU A 289 -20.62 24.86 -13.72
N THR A 290 -21.15 26.07 -13.56
CA THR A 290 -22.28 26.59 -14.37
C THR A 290 -21.82 27.15 -15.72
N GLU A 291 -20.55 27.55 -15.81
CA GLU A 291 -19.92 28.12 -16.98
C GLU A 291 -18.47 27.61 -17.10
N ASN A 292 -17.79 27.89 -18.21
CA ASN A 292 -16.41 27.50 -18.39
C ASN A 292 -15.52 28.27 -17.39
N LEU A 293 -14.79 27.56 -16.54
CA LEU A 293 -13.80 28.14 -15.63
C LEU A 293 -12.44 28.09 -16.31
N THR A 294 -11.81 29.24 -16.52
CA THR A 294 -10.43 29.31 -17.02
C THR A 294 -9.52 29.80 -15.89
N ILE A 295 -8.58 28.96 -15.49
CA ILE A 295 -7.57 29.29 -14.48
C ILE A 295 -6.30 29.68 -15.21
N PRO A 296 -5.84 30.93 -15.10
CA PRO A 296 -4.57 31.36 -15.66
C PRO A 296 -3.42 30.82 -14.82
N PHE A 297 -2.33 30.47 -15.48
CA PHE A 297 -1.05 30.13 -14.87
C PHE A 297 0.07 30.84 -15.64
N PRO A 298 1.29 30.94 -15.10
CA PRO A 298 2.41 31.51 -15.83
C PRO A 298 2.61 30.78 -17.18
N GLY A 299 2.46 31.51 -18.29
CA GLY A 299 2.66 30.97 -19.64
C GLY A 299 1.48 30.20 -20.26
N MET A 300 0.37 29.98 -19.55
CA MET A 300 -0.77 29.20 -20.07
C MET A 300 -2.08 29.40 -19.30
N ALA A 301 -3.18 28.82 -19.78
CA ALA A 301 -4.45 28.78 -19.06
C ALA A 301 -5.10 27.40 -19.21
N VAL A 302 -5.69 26.90 -18.12
CA VAL A 302 -6.44 25.64 -18.12
C VAL A 302 -7.92 25.97 -18.09
N THR A 303 -8.66 25.51 -19.11
CA THR A 303 -10.11 25.71 -19.19
C THR A 303 -10.84 24.43 -18.82
N TYR A 304 -11.64 24.50 -17.76
CA TYR A 304 -12.60 23.49 -17.34
C TYR A 304 -13.97 23.82 -17.93
N PRO A 305 -14.55 22.96 -18.77
CA PRO A 305 -15.87 23.20 -19.35
C PRO A 305 -16.98 23.32 -18.29
N ALA A 306 -18.06 24.03 -18.64
CA ALA A 306 -19.32 23.97 -17.90
C ALA A 306 -19.74 22.51 -17.68
N GLU A 307 -20.45 22.23 -16.59
CA GLU A 307 -20.85 20.91 -16.11
C GLU A 307 -19.72 20.04 -15.52
N THR A 308 -18.46 20.49 -15.56
CA THR A 308 -17.35 19.81 -14.86
C THR A 308 -17.61 19.82 -13.35
N VAL A 309 -17.39 18.69 -12.70
CA VAL A 309 -17.55 18.55 -11.24
C VAL A 309 -16.17 18.67 -10.59
N LEU A 310 -15.95 19.75 -9.86
CA LEU A 310 -14.76 19.95 -9.05
C LEU A 310 -15.11 19.69 -7.58
N ASN A 311 -14.60 18.59 -7.04
CA ASN A 311 -14.75 18.31 -5.62
C ASN A 311 -13.87 19.24 -4.77
N ARG A 312 -14.02 19.18 -3.44
CA ARG A 312 -13.22 19.99 -2.51
C ARG A 312 -11.71 19.80 -2.71
N GLY A 313 -11.25 18.56 -2.87
CA GLY A 313 -9.84 18.25 -3.09
C GLY A 313 -9.30 18.86 -4.38
N HIS A 314 -10.08 18.81 -5.47
CA HIS A 314 -9.69 19.42 -6.74
C HIS A 314 -9.55 20.94 -6.61
N GLN A 315 -10.53 21.61 -6.01
CA GLN A 315 -10.51 23.06 -5.86
C GLN A 315 -9.32 23.52 -5.01
N LEU A 316 -9.09 22.87 -3.86
CA LEU A 316 -7.95 23.21 -3.01
C LEU A 316 -6.61 22.90 -3.67
N ALA A 317 -6.48 21.78 -4.39
CA ALA A 317 -5.27 21.48 -5.13
C ALA A 317 -4.99 22.54 -6.21
N LEU A 318 -6.03 22.98 -6.94
CA LEU A 318 -5.89 24.04 -7.94
C LEU A 318 -5.52 25.38 -7.32
N SER A 319 -6.10 25.75 -6.17
CA SER A 319 -5.68 26.94 -5.41
C SER A 319 -4.21 26.84 -4.99
N ILE A 320 -3.78 25.70 -4.42
CA ILE A 320 -2.39 25.51 -4.01
C ILE A 320 -1.43 25.67 -5.20
N ILE A 321 -1.75 25.04 -6.32
CA ILE A 321 -0.94 25.16 -7.54
C ILE A 321 -0.90 26.60 -7.99
N HIS A 322 -2.05 27.27 -8.12
CA HIS A 322 -2.14 28.65 -8.57
C HIS A 322 -1.34 29.61 -7.68
N ASP A 323 -1.50 29.48 -6.36
CA ASP A 323 -0.90 30.40 -5.39
C ASP A 323 0.61 30.15 -5.19
N SER A 324 1.09 28.93 -5.50
CA SER A 324 2.48 28.53 -5.22
C SER A 324 3.40 28.50 -6.44
N ILE A 325 2.87 28.42 -7.66
CA ILE A 325 3.66 28.01 -8.84
C ILE A 325 4.80 28.97 -9.22
N ASP A 326 4.70 30.24 -8.81
CA ASP A 326 5.75 31.24 -9.06
C ASP A 326 6.95 31.09 -8.11
N GLU A 327 6.73 30.63 -6.87
CA GLU A 327 7.79 30.45 -5.87
C GLU A 327 8.23 28.99 -5.73
N ARG A 328 7.35 28.03 -6.04
CA ARG A 328 7.51 26.61 -5.71
C ARG A 328 7.23 25.74 -6.93
N PRO A 329 8.23 24.96 -7.36
CA PRO A 329 8.03 23.90 -8.34
C PRO A 329 6.95 22.91 -7.92
N ILE A 330 6.04 22.57 -8.84
CA ILE A 330 4.92 21.67 -8.59
C ILE A 330 5.20 20.29 -9.16
N PHE A 331 5.09 19.26 -8.33
CA PHE A 331 5.36 17.87 -8.65
C PHE A 331 4.20 16.95 -8.27
N PHE A 332 4.16 15.79 -8.91
CA PHE A 332 3.26 14.68 -8.63
C PHE A 332 4.08 13.39 -8.53
N ALA A 333 3.75 12.53 -7.57
CA ALA A 333 4.42 11.24 -7.38
C ALA A 333 4.18 10.26 -8.55
N SER A 334 3.12 10.47 -9.33
CA SER A 334 2.84 9.71 -10.55
C SER A 334 2.02 10.53 -11.54
N THR A 335 2.02 10.13 -12.81
CA THR A 335 1.15 10.69 -13.87
C THR A 335 -0.31 10.21 -13.77
N GLY A 336 -0.71 9.57 -12.68
CA GLY A 336 -2.07 9.09 -12.43
C GLY A 336 -2.70 9.76 -11.20
N GLY A 337 -3.99 9.49 -10.97
CA GLY A 337 -4.71 10.09 -9.84
C GLY A 337 -4.95 11.59 -10.02
N LEU A 338 -4.59 12.39 -9.02
CA LEU A 338 -4.96 13.80 -8.93
C LEU A 338 -4.52 14.63 -10.15
N MET A 339 -3.32 14.40 -10.70
CA MET A 339 -2.84 15.14 -11.88
C MET A 339 -3.79 14.99 -13.08
N SER A 340 -4.21 13.76 -13.34
CA SER A 340 -5.11 13.44 -14.45
C SER A 340 -6.54 13.86 -14.15
N GLU A 341 -6.98 13.73 -12.90
CA GLU A 341 -8.29 14.26 -12.43
C GLU A 341 -8.39 15.79 -12.61
N LEU A 342 -7.27 16.51 -12.47
CA LEU A 342 -7.17 17.94 -12.73
C LEU A 342 -6.96 18.29 -14.21
N GLY A 343 -6.76 17.30 -15.08
CA GLY A 343 -6.54 17.51 -16.53
C GLY A 343 -5.18 18.14 -16.88
N LEU A 344 -4.18 17.97 -16.01
CA LEU A 344 -2.86 18.60 -16.15
C LEU A 344 -1.84 17.75 -16.92
N ASP A 345 -2.21 16.53 -17.34
CA ASP A 345 -1.31 15.54 -17.96
C ASP A 345 -0.50 16.06 -19.15
N ARG A 346 -1.06 17.03 -19.90
CA ARG A 346 -0.39 17.59 -21.08
C ARG A 346 0.82 18.48 -20.77
N TRP A 347 1.04 18.81 -19.51
CA TRP A 347 2.18 19.58 -19.00
C TRP A 347 3.08 18.74 -18.08
N ALA A 348 2.86 17.42 -18.08
CA ALA A 348 3.62 16.46 -17.30
C ALA A 348 5.00 16.22 -17.90
N VAL A 349 6.05 16.51 -17.15
CA VAL A 349 7.44 16.22 -17.51
C VAL A 349 8.05 15.34 -16.42
N ARG A 350 8.70 14.24 -16.80
CA ARG A 350 9.27 13.31 -15.82
C ARG A 350 10.66 13.79 -15.40
N HIS A 351 10.82 14.05 -14.12
CA HIS A 351 12.10 14.42 -13.49
C HIS A 351 12.44 13.29 -12.53
N GLY A 352 13.41 12.45 -12.86
CA GLY A 352 13.71 11.24 -12.09
C GLY A 352 12.49 10.34 -11.89
N LEU A 353 12.11 10.10 -10.63
CA LEU A 353 10.90 9.35 -10.26
C LEU A 353 9.64 10.22 -10.12
N ALA A 354 9.78 11.54 -10.05
CA ALA A 354 8.67 12.48 -9.92
C ALA A 354 8.21 13.00 -11.28
N VAL A 355 7.02 13.60 -11.30
CA VAL A 355 6.47 14.28 -12.48
C VAL A 355 6.31 15.74 -12.15
N LYS A 356 7.09 16.60 -12.80
CA LYS A 356 7.01 18.06 -12.69
C LYS A 356 5.92 18.59 -13.59
N LEU A 357 5.16 19.55 -13.09
CA LEU A 357 4.26 20.37 -13.87
C LEU A 357 5.07 21.50 -14.52
N GLU A 358 5.30 21.37 -15.83
CA GLU A 358 6.06 22.33 -16.60
C GLU A 358 5.10 23.19 -17.44
N MET A 359 4.89 24.43 -17.01
CA MET A 359 3.93 25.37 -17.61
C MET A 359 4.45 25.98 -18.93
N ARG A 360 4.89 25.12 -19.83
CA ARG A 360 5.34 25.45 -21.18
C ARG A 360 4.58 24.62 -22.21
N SER A 361 4.59 25.07 -23.46
CA SER A 361 4.13 24.21 -24.55
C SER A 361 5.12 23.06 -24.75
N LEU A 362 4.70 21.82 -24.46
CA LEU A 362 5.54 20.64 -24.74
C LEU A 362 5.66 20.33 -26.24
N ALA A 363 5.00 21.10 -27.12
CA ALA A 363 5.22 21.06 -28.56
C ALA A 363 6.46 21.88 -28.99
N GLU A 364 6.95 22.76 -28.13
CA GLU A 364 8.19 23.50 -28.38
C GLU A 364 9.41 22.62 -28.15
N SER A 365 10.52 22.99 -28.81
CA SER A 365 11.78 22.26 -28.65
C SER A 365 12.15 22.13 -27.16
N PRO A 366 12.61 20.95 -26.72
CA PRO A 366 13.05 20.76 -25.35
C PRO A 366 14.21 21.70 -25.00
N PRO A 367 14.31 22.15 -23.75
CA PRO A 367 15.51 22.78 -23.23
C PRO A 367 16.74 21.89 -23.44
N GLU A 368 17.91 22.50 -23.51
CA GLU A 368 19.17 21.76 -23.63
C GLU A 368 19.34 20.78 -22.45
N GLY A 369 19.73 19.54 -22.75
CA GLY A 369 19.84 18.47 -21.76
C GLY A 369 18.58 17.63 -21.55
N TRP A 370 17.43 18.04 -22.10
CA TRP A 370 16.19 17.26 -21.99
C TRP A 370 16.05 16.25 -23.13
N VAL A 371 15.57 15.04 -22.82
CA VAL A 371 15.39 13.94 -23.77
C VAL A 371 13.91 13.63 -23.90
N GLN A 372 13.40 13.56 -25.13
CA GLN A 372 12.04 13.09 -25.36
C GLN A 372 11.98 11.56 -25.25
N GLY A 373 11.17 11.06 -24.31
CA GLY A 373 10.93 9.64 -24.11
C GLY A 373 10.10 9.03 -25.25
N THR A 374 10.31 7.75 -25.55
CA THR A 374 9.46 7.01 -26.49
C THR A 374 8.20 6.49 -25.78
N ALA A 375 7.14 6.23 -26.54
CA ALA A 375 5.90 5.65 -26.03
C ALA A 375 6.10 4.31 -25.30
N GLU A 376 7.14 3.56 -25.68
CA GLU A 376 7.52 2.28 -25.09
C GLU A 376 7.99 2.39 -23.63
N PHE A 377 8.60 3.52 -23.24
CA PHE A 377 9.01 3.81 -21.86
C PHE A 377 7.95 4.60 -21.08
N GLY A 378 6.68 4.51 -21.50
CA GLY A 378 5.58 5.26 -20.88
C GLY A 378 5.43 6.70 -21.37
N GLY A 379 6.15 7.08 -22.44
CA GLY A 379 6.03 8.35 -23.16
C GLY A 379 4.70 8.51 -23.89
N VAL A 380 3.57 8.52 -23.18
CA VAL A 380 2.28 8.81 -23.81
C VAL A 380 2.11 10.32 -23.85
N GLY A 381 2.47 10.93 -24.99
CA GLY A 381 2.61 12.38 -25.13
C GLY A 381 4.06 12.84 -24.96
N SER A 382 4.29 14.14 -25.09
CA SER A 382 5.58 14.84 -25.10
C SER A 382 6.37 14.75 -23.77
N ILE A 383 6.58 13.54 -23.25
CA ILE A 383 7.34 13.32 -22.02
C ILE A 383 8.79 13.68 -22.31
N LEU A 384 9.24 14.77 -21.69
CA LEU A 384 10.64 15.15 -21.65
C LEU A 384 11.23 14.66 -20.33
N ILE A 385 12.50 14.28 -20.38
CA ILE A 385 13.29 13.81 -19.25
C ILE A 385 14.48 14.75 -19.15
N SER A 386 14.57 15.52 -18.07
CA SER A 386 15.79 16.29 -17.77
C SER A 386 16.93 15.31 -17.46
N ARG A 387 18.08 15.48 -18.12
CA ARG A 387 19.31 14.73 -17.79
C ARG A 387 19.81 15.03 -16.39
#